data_AF-A0A5E6NMG8-F1
#
_entry.id   AF-A0A5E6NMG8-F1
#
_cell.length_a   1.000
_cell.length_b   1.000
_cell.length_c   1.000
_cell.angle_alpha   90.00
_cell.angle_beta   90.00
_cell.angle_gamma   90.00
#
_symmetry.space_group_name_H-M   'P 1'
#
loop_
_entity.id
_entity.type
_entity.pdbx_description
1 polymer ?
#
loop_
_entity_poly.entity_id
_entity_poly.type
_entity_poly.pdbx_seq_one_letter_code
_entity_poly.pdbx_strand_id
1 'polypeptide(L)'
;DLKILTHVFFEFERSDIKPKFMTQGSFAYNTINTPENPPVQQMDLDDGIYFPLKYIEKASNGNFSQAAQTIRNIVYRCVNDLCRDMNWNLEKKSKCLRVTLDTSSHIDLPIYSAPEKEMKKITKTSLNSIMSTGSIDKFFAYEKLDDILLATDDGWLKSDPRVIQQWVEDNKQKRGRNFIHYSKYIKIGEIANGKKTLDFLQLW
;
A
#
# COMPACT_ATOMS: atom_id res chain seq x y z
N ASP A 1 -11.49 -0.01 6.71
CA ASP A 1 -12.54 -1.04 6.83
C ASP A 1 -11.93 -2.37 6.36
N LEU A 2 -12.08 -3.45 7.12
CA LEU A 2 -11.51 -4.76 6.75
C LEU A 2 -12.23 -5.43 5.57
N LYS A 3 -13.44 -4.96 5.19
CA LYS A 3 -14.27 -5.56 4.13
C LYS A 3 -13.56 -5.66 2.78
N ILE A 4 -12.84 -4.61 2.37
CA ILE A 4 -12.08 -4.57 1.12
C ILE A 4 -11.03 -5.68 1.11
N LEU A 5 -10.30 -5.81 2.23
CA LEU A 5 -9.27 -6.83 2.38
C LEU A 5 -9.88 -8.22 2.30
N THR A 6 -10.99 -8.47 3.02
CA THR A 6 -11.67 -9.77 2.98
C THR A 6 -12.22 -10.13 1.60
N HIS A 7 -12.72 -9.15 0.82
CA HIS A 7 -13.26 -9.41 -0.51
C HIS A 7 -12.15 -9.75 -1.52
N VAL A 8 -11.04 -9.02 -1.49
CA VAL A 8 -9.85 -9.35 -2.30
C VAL A 8 -9.23 -10.68 -1.84
N PHE A 9 -9.14 -10.93 -0.53
CA PHE A 9 -8.67 -12.23 -0.01
C PHE A 9 -9.52 -13.39 -0.52
N PHE A 10 -10.85 -13.31 -0.39
CA PHE A 10 -11.76 -14.42 -0.70
C PHE A 10 -11.72 -14.83 -2.18
N GLU A 11 -11.67 -13.85 -3.10
CA GLU A 11 -11.62 -14.15 -4.53
C GLU A 11 -10.31 -14.82 -4.93
N PHE A 12 -9.19 -14.45 -4.28
CA PHE A 12 -7.91 -15.14 -4.45
C PHE A 12 -7.78 -16.45 -3.64
N GLU A 13 -8.55 -16.64 -2.56
CA GLU A 13 -8.50 -17.85 -1.73
C GLU A 13 -8.99 -19.12 -2.45
N ARG A 14 -9.74 -18.95 -3.56
CA ARG A 14 -10.06 -20.01 -4.52
C ARG A 14 -8.87 -20.46 -5.37
N SER A 15 -7.66 -19.99 -5.06
CA SER A 15 -6.41 -20.31 -5.73
C SER A 15 -5.26 -20.45 -4.71
N ASP A 16 -4.11 -20.98 -5.14
CA ASP A 16 -2.88 -21.02 -4.32
C ASP A 16 -2.23 -19.64 -4.07
N ILE A 17 -2.91 -18.56 -4.42
CA ILE A 17 -2.43 -17.18 -4.33
C ILE A 17 -3.02 -16.55 -3.08
N LYS A 18 -2.18 -16.23 -2.09
CA LYS A 18 -2.62 -15.48 -0.91
C LYS A 18 -1.99 -14.09 -0.95
N PRO A 19 -2.74 -13.03 -1.36
CA PRO A 19 -2.24 -11.67 -1.24
C PRO A 19 -1.96 -11.34 0.24
N LYS A 20 -1.16 -10.32 0.48
CA LYS A 20 -0.90 -9.80 1.82
C LYS A 20 -1.14 -8.32 1.85
N PHE A 21 -1.40 -7.79 3.03
CA PHE A 21 -1.80 -6.40 3.19
C PHE A 21 -0.92 -5.72 4.22
N MET A 22 -0.52 -4.49 3.94
CA MET A 22 0.30 -3.68 4.83
C MET A 22 -0.09 -2.21 4.70
N THR A 23 -0.67 -1.69 5.77
CA THR A 23 -0.99 -0.27 5.88
C THR A 23 0.30 0.54 5.94
N GLN A 24 0.34 1.63 5.20
CA GLN A 24 1.50 2.51 5.07
C GLN A 24 1.08 3.98 5.25
N GLY A 25 1.99 4.90 4.94
CA GLY A 25 1.69 6.33 4.96
C GLY A 25 1.22 6.84 6.32
N SER A 26 0.53 7.97 6.31
CA SER A 26 0.32 8.75 7.52
C SER A 26 -0.57 8.10 8.58
N PHE A 27 -1.42 7.14 8.20
CA PHE A 27 -2.17 6.32 9.14
C PHE A 27 -1.23 5.40 9.93
N ALA A 28 -0.39 4.62 9.24
CA ALA A 28 0.59 3.72 9.87
C ALA A 28 1.61 4.47 10.76
N TYR A 29 1.88 5.73 10.43
CA TYR A 29 2.83 6.56 11.17
C TYR A 29 2.21 7.31 12.36
N ASN A 30 0.88 7.35 12.47
CA ASN A 30 0.10 8.22 13.38
C ASN A 30 0.32 9.73 13.10
N THR A 31 0.58 10.10 11.85
CA THR A 31 0.72 11.49 11.33
C THR A 31 -0.48 11.93 10.49
N ILE A 32 -1.56 11.14 10.47
CA ILE A 32 -2.84 11.50 9.84
C ILE A 32 -3.55 12.62 10.62
N ASN A 33 -4.22 13.49 9.87
CA ASN A 33 -5.04 14.61 10.36
C ASN A 33 -6.47 14.45 9.86
N THR A 34 -7.44 14.93 10.63
CA THR A 34 -8.81 15.16 10.15
C THR A 34 -8.79 16.24 9.06
N PRO A 35 -9.53 16.09 7.94
CA PRO A 35 -9.65 17.15 6.95
C PRO A 35 -10.44 18.34 7.50
N GLU A 36 -9.96 19.55 7.20
CA GLU A 36 -10.62 20.80 7.61
C GLU A 36 -11.72 21.20 6.61
N ASN A 37 -11.47 20.98 5.30
CA ASN A 37 -12.38 21.39 4.22
C ASN A 37 -12.78 20.21 3.29
N PRO A 38 -13.63 19.27 3.73
CA PRO A 38 -14.26 18.30 2.83
C PRO A 38 -15.18 18.99 1.79
N PRO A 39 -15.30 18.49 0.55
CA PRO A 39 -14.61 17.34 -0.03
C PRO A 39 -13.26 17.66 -0.69
N VAL A 40 -12.79 18.91 -0.62
CA VAL A 40 -11.48 19.31 -1.16
C VAL A 40 -10.33 18.59 -0.46
N GLN A 41 -10.53 18.28 0.82
CA GLN A 41 -9.63 17.52 1.67
C GLN A 41 -10.33 16.25 2.16
N GLN A 42 -9.59 15.15 2.20
CA GLN A 42 -10.06 13.86 2.69
C GLN A 42 -8.95 13.21 3.54
N MET A 43 -9.33 12.40 4.52
CA MET A 43 -8.40 11.45 5.14
C MET A 43 -7.95 10.44 4.08
N ASP A 44 -6.64 10.19 4.06
CA ASP A 44 -5.98 9.26 3.15
C ASP A 44 -5.50 8.04 3.95
N LEU A 45 -5.95 6.85 3.54
CA LEU A 45 -5.54 5.57 4.09
C LEU A 45 -4.86 4.74 3.00
N ASP A 46 -3.53 4.72 3.00
CA ASP A 46 -2.76 3.82 2.15
C ASP A 46 -2.75 2.39 2.72
N ASP A 47 -3.34 1.41 2.02
CA ASP A 47 -3.32 0.00 2.42
C ASP A 47 -2.82 -0.88 1.26
N GLY A 48 -1.52 -1.20 1.28
CA GLY A 48 -0.83 -1.85 0.18
C GLY A 48 -1.19 -3.32 0.03
N ILE A 49 -1.42 -3.76 -1.20
CA ILE A 49 -1.79 -5.13 -1.57
C ILE A 49 -0.59 -5.83 -2.22
N TYR A 50 -0.06 -6.88 -1.63
CA TYR A 50 1.19 -7.54 -2.03
C TYR A 50 0.92 -8.94 -2.60
N PHE A 51 1.42 -9.19 -3.81
CA PHE A 51 1.34 -10.48 -4.50
C PHE A 51 2.72 -11.12 -4.65
N PRO A 52 2.84 -12.47 -4.65
CA PRO A 52 4.11 -13.14 -4.84
C PRO A 52 4.56 -13.05 -6.31
N LEU A 53 5.80 -12.60 -6.58
CA LEU A 53 6.33 -12.39 -7.95
C LEU A 53 6.10 -13.57 -8.90
N LYS A 54 6.30 -14.82 -8.42
CA LYS A 54 6.11 -16.06 -9.19
C LYS A 54 4.70 -16.25 -9.78
N TYR A 55 3.69 -15.60 -9.21
CA TYR A 55 2.33 -15.61 -9.76
C TYR A 55 2.16 -14.59 -10.88
N ILE A 56 2.76 -13.40 -10.73
CA ILE A 56 2.69 -12.30 -11.70
C ILE A 56 3.32 -12.73 -13.04
N GLU A 57 4.43 -13.47 -13.00
CA GLU A 57 5.04 -14.04 -14.20
C GLU A 57 4.11 -15.03 -14.93
N LYS A 58 3.41 -15.90 -14.18
CA LYS A 58 2.41 -16.82 -14.75
C LYS A 58 1.21 -16.09 -15.34
N ALA A 59 0.75 -15.01 -14.72
CA ALA A 59 -0.43 -14.27 -15.15
C ALA A 59 -0.24 -13.50 -16.48
N SER A 60 1.01 -13.34 -16.95
CA SER A 60 1.33 -12.43 -18.06
C SER A 60 1.84 -13.09 -19.35
N ASN A 61 1.96 -14.42 -19.39
CA ASN A 61 2.32 -15.23 -20.57
C ASN A 61 3.48 -14.65 -21.44
N GLY A 62 4.46 -13.98 -20.81
CA GLY A 62 5.66 -13.45 -21.47
C GLY A 62 5.94 -11.94 -21.32
N ASN A 63 4.95 -11.09 -20.97
CA ASN A 63 5.21 -9.64 -20.82
C ASN A 63 5.11 -9.16 -19.37
N PHE A 64 6.26 -8.94 -18.74
CA PHE A 64 6.35 -8.49 -17.34
C PHE A 64 5.67 -7.13 -17.09
N SER A 65 5.79 -6.14 -18.00
CA SER A 65 5.13 -4.84 -17.81
C SER A 65 3.60 -4.96 -17.89
N GLN A 66 3.11 -5.75 -18.84
CA GLN A 66 1.68 -6.04 -18.97
C GLN A 66 1.11 -6.79 -17.75
N ALA A 67 1.95 -7.54 -17.02
CA ALA A 67 1.57 -8.18 -15.76
C ALA A 67 1.07 -7.17 -14.70
N ALA A 68 1.63 -5.96 -14.67
CA ALA A 68 1.15 -4.88 -13.80
C ALA A 68 -0.30 -4.50 -14.14
N GLN A 69 -0.61 -4.29 -15.42
CA GLN A 69 -1.98 -4.01 -15.87
C GLN A 69 -2.92 -5.17 -15.55
N THR A 70 -2.50 -6.41 -15.81
CA THR A 70 -3.30 -7.60 -15.51
C THR A 70 -3.67 -7.67 -14.03
N ILE A 71 -2.70 -7.56 -13.11
CA ILE A 71 -3.01 -7.66 -11.68
C ILE A 71 -3.84 -6.48 -11.18
N ARG A 72 -3.56 -5.25 -11.64
CA ARG A 72 -4.38 -4.06 -11.33
C ARG A 72 -5.82 -4.20 -11.81
N ASN A 73 -6.04 -4.81 -12.98
CA ASN A 73 -7.36 -5.07 -13.52
C ASN A 73 -8.12 -6.18 -12.78
N ILE A 74 -7.42 -7.22 -12.31
CA ILE A 74 -8.03 -8.27 -11.47
C ILE A 74 -8.48 -7.64 -10.13
N VAL A 75 -7.57 -6.98 -9.42
CA VAL A 75 -7.90 -6.33 -8.13
C VAL A 75 -8.99 -5.27 -8.30
N TYR A 76 -8.97 -4.48 -9.38
CA TYR A 76 -10.04 -3.52 -9.67
C TYR A 76 -11.41 -4.19 -9.74
N ARG A 77 -11.54 -5.34 -10.42
CA ARG A 77 -12.81 -6.09 -10.46
C ARG A 77 -13.24 -6.54 -9.06
N CYS A 78 -12.33 -7.16 -8.31
CA CYS A 78 -12.59 -7.59 -6.93
C CYS A 78 -13.05 -6.46 -6.02
N VAL A 79 -12.44 -5.27 -6.10
CA VAL A 79 -12.81 -4.10 -5.27
C VAL A 79 -14.09 -3.44 -5.78
N ASN A 80 -14.30 -3.39 -7.09
CA ASN A 80 -15.45 -2.75 -7.72
C ASN A 80 -16.79 -3.36 -7.29
N ASP A 81 -16.85 -4.68 -7.15
CA ASP A 81 -18.10 -5.36 -6.77
C ASP A 81 -18.50 -5.03 -5.32
N LEU A 82 -17.55 -5.02 -4.38
CA LEU A 82 -17.79 -4.49 -3.04
C LEU A 82 -18.16 -2.99 -3.05
N CYS A 83 -17.54 -2.18 -3.91
CA CYS A 83 -17.87 -0.75 -4.00
C CYS A 83 -19.31 -0.51 -4.47
N ARG A 84 -19.85 -1.37 -5.35
CA ARG A 84 -21.27 -1.32 -5.75
C ARG A 84 -22.19 -1.60 -4.57
N ASP A 85 -21.91 -2.66 -3.81
CA ASP A 85 -22.72 -3.05 -2.64
C ASP A 85 -22.69 -1.99 -1.53
N MET A 86 -21.54 -1.31 -1.36
CA MET A 86 -21.33 -0.27 -0.35
C MET A 86 -21.68 1.15 -0.83
N ASN A 87 -22.07 1.32 -2.10
CA ASN A 87 -22.27 2.63 -2.76
C ASN A 87 -21.05 3.57 -2.64
N TRP A 88 -19.85 3.02 -2.84
CA TRP A 88 -18.56 3.73 -2.87
C TRP A 88 -18.08 3.94 -4.32
N ASN A 89 -17.24 4.95 -4.53
CA ASN A 89 -16.66 5.22 -5.84
C ASN A 89 -15.24 4.64 -5.95
N LEU A 90 -14.95 3.93 -7.05
CA LEU A 90 -13.64 3.33 -7.34
C LEU A 90 -12.98 3.98 -8.55
N GLU A 91 -11.77 4.49 -8.39
CA GLU A 91 -10.99 5.14 -9.45
C GLU A 91 -9.62 4.44 -9.64
N LYS A 92 -9.12 4.40 -10.88
CA LYS A 92 -7.73 4.04 -11.17
C LYS A 92 -6.87 5.31 -11.20
N LYS A 93 -5.91 5.43 -10.28
CA LYS A 93 -4.83 6.44 -10.37
C LYS A 93 -3.61 5.83 -11.07
N SER A 94 -2.53 6.58 -11.24
CA SER A 94 -1.28 6.01 -11.77
C SER A 94 -0.70 4.93 -10.85
N LYS A 95 -0.63 5.21 -9.54
CA LYS A 95 0.10 4.38 -8.55
C LYS A 95 -0.77 3.47 -7.68
N CYS A 96 -2.09 3.60 -7.72
CA CYS A 96 -3.02 2.90 -6.82
C CYS A 96 -4.39 2.69 -7.47
N LEU A 97 -5.28 1.99 -6.77
CA LEU A 97 -6.73 2.10 -6.92
C LEU A 97 -7.27 2.90 -5.74
N ARG A 98 -8.08 3.94 -5.99
CA ARG A 98 -8.65 4.79 -4.94
C ARG A 98 -10.11 4.45 -4.71
N VAL A 99 -10.47 4.09 -3.49
CA VAL A 99 -11.86 3.90 -3.04
C VAL A 99 -12.28 5.13 -2.24
N THR A 100 -13.15 5.97 -2.80
CA THR A 100 -13.76 7.08 -2.04
C THR A 100 -14.96 6.56 -1.28
N LEU A 101 -14.91 6.63 0.05
CA LEU A 101 -15.96 6.12 0.94
C LEU A 101 -17.07 7.16 1.13
N ASP A 102 -16.68 8.42 1.33
CA ASP A 102 -17.55 9.55 1.59
C ASP A 102 -16.87 10.88 1.20
N THR A 103 -17.47 12.03 1.53
CA THR A 103 -16.90 13.35 1.24
C THR A 103 -15.60 13.64 1.99
N SER A 104 -15.31 12.94 3.08
CA SER A 104 -14.21 13.19 4.01
C SER A 104 -13.11 12.11 4.01
N SER A 105 -13.28 10.99 3.30
CA SER A 105 -12.31 9.89 3.36
C SER A 105 -12.18 9.07 2.07
N HIS A 106 -10.96 8.60 1.80
CA HIS A 106 -10.66 7.58 0.79
C HIS A 106 -9.62 6.57 1.28
N ILE A 107 -9.56 5.43 0.60
CA ILE A 107 -8.57 4.38 0.79
C ILE A 107 -7.81 4.22 -0.52
N ASP A 108 -6.49 4.37 -0.47
CA ASP A 108 -5.60 4.08 -1.59
C ASP A 108 -5.04 2.67 -1.47
N LEU A 109 -5.21 1.89 -2.52
CA LEU A 109 -4.77 0.51 -2.65
C LEU A 109 -3.62 0.42 -3.66
N PRO A 110 -2.38 0.76 -3.27
CA PRO A 110 -1.19 0.49 -4.09
C PRO A 110 -0.96 -1.03 -4.17
N ILE A 111 -0.70 -1.53 -5.38
CA ILE A 111 -0.57 -2.97 -5.64
C ILE A 111 0.89 -3.29 -5.93
N TYR A 112 1.46 -4.18 -5.12
CA TYR A 112 2.88 -4.52 -5.14
C TYR A 112 3.10 -5.97 -5.58
N SER A 113 4.17 -6.19 -6.33
CA SER A 113 4.87 -7.46 -6.39
C SER A 113 5.89 -7.51 -5.26
N ALA A 114 5.90 -8.61 -4.51
CA ALA A 114 6.90 -8.88 -3.50
C ALA A 114 7.47 -10.30 -3.66
N PRO A 115 8.78 -10.48 -3.43
CA PRO A 115 9.39 -11.81 -3.32
C PRO A 115 8.79 -12.63 -2.18
N GLU A 116 8.80 -13.95 -2.28
CA GLU A 116 8.20 -14.82 -1.25
C GLU A 116 8.85 -14.65 0.14
N LYS A 117 10.15 -14.31 0.17
CA LYS A 117 10.87 -13.97 1.41
C LYS A 117 10.35 -12.66 2.05
N GLU A 118 9.99 -11.66 1.24
CA GLU A 118 9.44 -10.39 1.72
C GLU A 118 7.97 -10.52 2.11
N MET A 119 7.21 -11.33 1.36
CA MET A 119 5.86 -11.76 1.74
C MET A 119 5.83 -12.38 3.14
N LYS A 120 6.83 -13.18 3.53
CA LYS A 120 6.94 -13.72 4.91
C LYS A 120 7.15 -12.62 5.96
N LYS A 121 7.83 -11.51 5.62
CA LYS A 121 8.04 -10.37 6.53
C LYS A 121 6.79 -9.51 6.69
N ILE A 122 6.01 -9.28 5.63
CA ILE A 122 4.73 -8.54 5.71
C ILE A 122 3.78 -9.20 6.72
N THR A 123 3.67 -10.52 6.67
CA THR A 123 2.93 -11.30 7.70
C THR A 123 3.50 -11.09 9.10
N LYS A 124 4.82 -10.97 9.28
CA LYS A 124 5.41 -10.66 10.60
C LYS A 124 5.09 -9.25 11.06
N THR A 125 5.01 -8.25 10.18
CA THR A 125 4.56 -6.90 10.58
C THR A 125 3.10 -6.92 11.03
N SER A 126 2.22 -7.65 10.34
CA SER A 126 0.82 -7.85 10.76
C SER A 126 0.66 -8.74 12.00
N LEU A 127 1.64 -9.60 12.30
CA LEU A 127 1.64 -10.55 13.42
C LEU A 127 2.76 -10.30 14.45
N ASN A 128 3.27 -9.07 14.58
CA ASN A 128 4.30 -8.77 15.59
C ASN A 128 3.75 -8.77 17.03
N SER A 129 2.47 -9.14 17.19
CA SER A 129 2.01 -9.97 18.31
C SER A 129 2.36 -11.47 18.09
N ILE A 130 3.66 -11.84 18.24
CA ILE A 130 4.25 -13.21 18.42
C ILE A 130 5.34 -13.65 17.38
N MET A 131 6.61 -13.51 17.83
CA MET A 131 7.83 -14.37 17.69
C MET A 131 8.30 -15.10 16.40
N SER A 132 9.61 -14.89 16.09
CA SER A 132 10.76 -15.78 15.68
C SER A 132 10.56 -17.12 14.90
N THR A 133 11.50 -17.75 14.15
CA THR A 133 12.98 -17.73 13.98
C THR A 133 13.38 -18.46 12.64
N GLY A 134 14.65 -18.40 12.18
CA GLY A 134 15.29 -19.31 11.15
C GLY A 134 14.95 -19.05 9.65
N SER A 135 15.88 -18.94 8.66
CA SER A 135 16.98 -19.83 8.16
C SER A 135 16.52 -20.83 7.06
N ILE A 136 17.24 -21.20 5.98
CA ILE A 136 18.55 -20.78 5.38
C ILE A 136 18.65 -21.21 3.88
N ASP A 137 19.52 -20.58 3.06
CA ASP A 137 20.09 -20.97 1.72
C ASP A 137 19.22 -21.35 0.48
N LYS A 138 19.69 -21.33 -0.80
CA LYS A 138 20.60 -20.43 -1.58
C LYS A 138 20.63 -20.85 -3.08
N PHE A 139 20.88 -19.90 -4.02
CA PHE A 139 21.15 -20.08 -5.49
C PHE A 139 20.01 -20.71 -6.35
N PHE A 140 19.64 -20.25 -7.56
CA PHE A 140 20.24 -19.32 -8.55
C PHE A 140 19.20 -18.33 -9.14
N ALA A 141 19.70 -17.24 -9.76
CA ALA A 141 19.08 -16.38 -10.78
C ALA A 141 17.78 -15.60 -10.44
N TYR A 142 17.94 -14.29 -10.19
CA TYR A 142 17.26 -13.14 -10.86
C TYR A 142 17.48 -11.87 -10.02
N GLU A 143 18.12 -10.84 -10.57
CA GLU A 143 18.29 -9.52 -9.90
C GLU A 143 16.98 -8.69 -9.84
N LYS A 144 15.82 -9.35 -9.97
CA LYS A 144 14.47 -8.83 -9.71
C LYS A 144 13.76 -9.54 -8.54
N LEU A 145 14.36 -10.59 -7.97
CA LEU A 145 13.77 -11.42 -6.90
C LEU A 145 13.93 -10.85 -5.48
N ASP A 146 14.48 -9.64 -5.34
CA ASP A 146 14.75 -9.01 -4.05
C ASP A 146 13.98 -7.71 -3.81
N ASP A 147 13.50 -7.07 -4.89
CA ASP A 147 12.85 -5.77 -4.84
C ASP A 147 11.34 -5.88 -4.65
N ILE A 148 10.78 -4.97 -3.86
CA ILE A 148 9.33 -4.68 -3.89
C ILE A 148 9.07 -3.72 -5.05
N LEU A 149 8.13 -4.11 -5.92
CA LEU A 149 7.79 -3.39 -7.15
C LEU A 149 6.33 -2.96 -7.09
N LEU A 150 6.05 -1.68 -7.22
CA LEU A 150 4.71 -1.11 -7.34
C LEU A 150 4.20 -1.26 -8.78
N ALA A 151 2.98 -1.77 -8.95
CA ALA A 151 2.26 -1.78 -10.22
C ALA A 151 1.68 -0.40 -10.49
N THR A 152 2.09 0.23 -11.58
CA THR A 152 1.58 1.53 -12.05
C THR A 152 0.70 1.36 -13.30
N ASP A 153 0.30 2.46 -13.94
CA ASP A 153 -0.23 2.50 -15.32
C ASP A 153 0.85 2.23 -16.38
N ASP A 154 2.11 2.62 -16.11
CA ASP A 154 3.23 2.42 -17.04
C ASP A 154 4.01 1.09 -16.85
N GLY A 155 3.68 0.28 -15.85
CA GLY A 155 4.30 -1.03 -15.60
C GLY A 155 4.71 -1.24 -14.15
N TRP A 156 5.99 -1.55 -13.92
CA TRP A 156 6.54 -1.80 -12.57
C TRP A 156 7.55 -0.74 -12.17
N LEU A 157 7.31 -0.10 -11.03
CA LEU A 157 8.20 0.87 -10.40
C LEU A 157 8.83 0.27 -9.15
N LYS A 158 10.16 0.29 -9.02
CA LYS A 158 10.84 -0.11 -7.78
C LYS A 158 10.44 0.83 -6.64
N SER A 159 9.74 0.34 -5.63
CA SER A 159 9.20 1.13 -4.54
C SER A 159 8.89 0.25 -3.33
N ASP A 160 9.67 0.40 -2.25
CA ASP A 160 9.44 -0.27 -0.98
C ASP A 160 8.99 0.76 0.08
N PRO A 161 7.72 0.77 0.50
CA PRO A 161 7.20 1.75 1.46
C PRO A 161 7.83 1.58 2.86
N ARG A 162 8.41 0.42 3.16
CA ARG A 162 9.08 0.15 4.45
C ARG A 162 10.33 1.01 4.65
N VAL A 163 10.94 1.51 3.57
CA VAL A 163 12.09 2.42 3.65
C VAL A 163 11.71 3.71 4.38
N ILE A 164 10.57 4.31 4.05
CA ILE A 164 10.13 5.53 4.74
C ILE A 164 9.55 5.20 6.11
N GLN A 165 8.84 4.08 6.27
CA GLN A 165 8.35 3.61 7.58
C GLN A 165 9.49 3.48 8.59
N GLN A 166 10.62 2.87 8.21
CA GLN A 166 11.80 2.73 9.07
C GLN A 166 12.38 4.11 9.42
N TRP A 167 12.49 5.02 8.46
CA TRP A 167 13.03 6.35 8.70
C TRP A 167 12.11 7.24 9.56
N VAL A 168 10.79 7.10 9.43
CA VAL A 168 9.79 7.70 10.34
C VAL A 168 10.00 7.17 11.75
N GLU A 169 10.22 5.86 11.91
CA GLU A 169 10.44 5.21 13.20
C GLU A 169 11.78 5.63 13.84
N ASP A 170 12.86 5.70 13.07
CA ASP A 170 14.15 6.25 13.50
C ASP A 170 14.01 7.70 14.00
N ASN A 171 13.16 8.52 13.35
CA ASN A 171 12.91 9.89 13.78
C ASN A 171 12.03 9.95 15.05
N LYS A 172 11.02 9.09 15.18
CA LYS A 172 10.24 8.93 16.43
C LYS A 172 11.16 8.56 17.60
N GLN A 173 12.10 7.63 17.40
CA GLN A 173 13.05 7.22 18.44
C GLN A 173 14.00 8.37 18.82
N LYS A 174 14.56 9.09 17.83
CA LYS A 174 15.50 10.20 18.06
C LYS A 174 14.87 11.47 18.66
N ARG A 175 13.59 11.75 18.36
CA ARG A 175 12.93 13.04 18.66
C ARG A 175 11.68 12.92 19.54
N GLY A 176 11.27 11.70 19.88
CA GLY A 176 10.10 11.43 20.73
C GLY A 176 8.77 11.93 20.13
N ARG A 177 7.80 12.20 21.01
CA ARG A 177 6.43 12.60 20.63
C ARG A 177 6.36 13.91 19.83
N ASN A 178 7.33 14.81 20.04
CA ASN A 178 7.41 16.10 19.36
C ASN A 178 7.46 15.96 17.83
N PHE A 179 8.10 14.90 17.35
CA PHE A 179 8.18 14.62 15.92
C PHE A 179 6.80 14.43 15.28
N ILE A 180 5.96 13.59 15.87
CA ILE A 180 4.59 13.35 15.37
C ILE A 180 3.72 14.60 15.50
N HIS A 181 3.85 15.31 16.62
CA HIS A 181 3.17 16.58 16.85
C HIS A 181 3.49 17.58 15.74
N TYR A 182 4.77 17.92 15.52
CA TYR A 182 5.16 18.90 14.50
C TYR A 182 4.84 18.44 13.07
N SER A 183 4.99 17.15 12.73
CA SER A 183 4.58 16.64 11.41
C SER A 183 3.09 16.89 11.12
N LYS A 184 2.21 16.77 12.13
CA LYS A 184 0.78 17.10 11.98
C LYS A 184 0.55 18.58 11.69
N TYR A 185 1.19 19.50 12.44
CA TYR A 185 1.05 20.95 12.21
C TYR A 185 1.63 21.40 10.86
N ILE A 186 2.77 20.86 10.44
CA ILE A 186 3.38 21.19 9.14
C ILE A 186 2.44 20.77 8.01
N LYS A 187 1.83 19.57 8.10
CA LYS A 187 0.83 19.10 7.11
C LYS A 187 -0.40 20.02 7.06
N ILE A 188 -0.92 20.47 8.22
CA ILE A 188 -2.04 21.44 8.29
C ILE A 188 -1.63 22.77 7.63
N GLY A 189 -0.43 23.28 7.93
CA GLY A 189 0.08 24.53 7.36
C GLY A 189 0.24 24.48 5.84
N GLU A 190 0.76 23.40 5.28
CA GLU A 190 0.87 23.21 3.83
C GLU A 190 -0.51 23.18 3.15
N ILE A 191 -1.45 22.45 3.75
CA ILE A 191 -2.85 22.35 3.30
C ILE A 191 -3.54 23.73 3.30
N ALA A 192 -3.36 24.52 4.37
CA ALA A 192 -3.94 25.86 4.50
C ALA A 192 -3.39 26.85 3.47
N ASN A 193 -2.16 26.65 2.99
CA ASN A 193 -1.52 27.48 1.96
C ASN A 193 -1.86 27.04 0.52
N GLY A 194 -2.83 26.14 0.33
CA GLY A 194 -3.27 25.68 -1.00
C GLY A 194 -2.22 24.85 -1.75
N LYS A 195 -1.10 24.51 -1.12
CA LYS A 195 -0.15 23.57 -1.68
C LYS A 195 -0.74 22.17 -1.58
N LYS A 196 -0.72 21.42 -2.68
CA LYS A 196 -0.61 19.97 -2.55
C LYS A 196 0.64 19.73 -1.72
N THR A 197 0.48 19.14 -0.53
CA THR A 197 1.55 18.88 0.44
C THR A 197 2.81 18.52 -0.31
N LEU A 198 3.89 19.32 -0.19
CA LEU A 198 5.18 19.09 -0.84
C LEU A 198 5.46 17.59 -0.90
N ASP A 199 5.88 17.01 -2.04
CA ASP A 199 6.02 15.55 -2.21
C ASP A 199 6.86 14.89 -1.10
N PHE A 200 7.76 15.67 -0.50
CA PHE A 200 8.48 15.34 0.73
C PHE A 200 7.60 14.89 1.91
N LEU A 201 6.35 15.33 2.04
CA LEU A 201 5.41 15.11 3.15
C LEU A 201 4.36 14.01 2.91
N GLN A 202 4.06 13.66 1.65
CA GLN A 202 3.29 12.43 1.35
C GLN A 202 4.11 11.15 1.57
N LEU A 203 5.42 11.29 1.76
CA LEU A 203 6.28 10.21 2.22
C LEU A 203 6.14 9.95 3.76
N TRP A 204 5.62 10.91 4.56
CA TRP A 204 5.40 10.78 6.02
C TRP A 204 3.91 10.71 6.42
#